data_AF-A0A8C1LA75-F1
#
_entry.id   AF-A0A8C1LA75-F1
#
_cell.length_a   1.000
_cell.length_b   1.000
_cell.length_c   1.000
_cell.angle_alpha   90.00
_cell.angle_beta   90.00
_cell.angle_gamma   90.00
#
_symmetry.space_group_name_H-M   'P 1'
#
loop_
_entity.id
_entity.type
_entity.pdbx_description
1 polymer ?
#
loop_
_entity_poly.entity_id
_entity_poly.type
_entity_poly.pdbx_seq_one_letter_code
_entity_poly.pdbx_strand_id
1 'polypeptide(L)'
;MGVNGMLTQVKFCYKMAARGRLQLPVDFLAPWVSSIIKITQHFSDMTYNCITTGDQSELSLRQVTSEELLSTRPMNKTAMSSAWHQSKRGRGHRRKEQGRANRDRLEEQKAEDSVPRGTCLTMCPAYELRQREAQNRLHRFEMVAGTEQDHLPRADVSRAVKEYSRPAAGKDSTRASDLRPPSVLLKTVCYLVDEVAASSTFQPWTEVYSFVFDRLRSVRQDMIIQRVSGPDCVAVLEKSVRFLLYASYRLCGQQRQYFDPRINDTHLQECLSWLLESYRDGKHQHQEQFQALSLLYNLGSTEAIQHVLELPERIRSSPAVQLALAVSRAHMERNPVRLLRLAQRLDFIQVCAVHRHLLPCRTDLLLLYSHGHSSRNCRYPLQRLARLLFLKDTLAAELCQVYGVNISGEWVNFSKSSFTDTASGDLQCRRMHEPLDDEQWNCSASSVIQGCA
;
A
#
# COMPACT_ATOMS: atom_id res chain seq x y z
N MET A 1 -5.05 8.07 16.00
CA MET A 1 -6.01 7.75 17.09
C MET A 1 -5.24 7.73 18.40
N GLY A 2 -5.67 8.48 19.42
CA GLY A 2 -4.94 8.57 20.69
C GLY A 2 -4.93 7.24 21.47
N VAL A 3 -3.97 7.08 22.38
CA VAL A 3 -3.76 5.89 23.23
C VAL A 3 -5.04 5.45 23.97
N ASN A 4 -5.92 6.40 24.33
CA ASN A 4 -7.22 6.13 24.95
C ASN A 4 -8.22 5.41 24.02
N GLY A 5 -8.12 5.61 22.70
CA GLY A 5 -8.95 4.91 21.71
C GLY A 5 -8.61 3.42 21.61
N MET A 6 -7.31 3.10 21.58
CA MET A 6 -6.82 1.71 21.59
C MET A 6 -7.19 0.99 22.89
N LEU A 7 -7.08 1.66 24.05
CA LEU A 7 -7.46 1.07 25.33
C LEU A 7 -8.95 0.71 25.40
N THR A 8 -9.80 1.53 24.77
CA THR A 8 -11.25 1.33 24.75
C THR A 8 -11.63 0.17 23.83
N GLN A 9 -10.97 0.04 22.68
CA GLN A 9 -11.18 -1.08 21.75
C GLN A 9 -10.66 -2.42 22.31
N VAL A 10 -9.52 -2.43 23.00
CA VAL A 10 -8.98 -3.65 23.63
C VAL A 10 -9.87 -4.10 24.80
N LYS A 11 -10.38 -3.17 25.62
CA LYS A 11 -11.38 -3.47 26.66
C LYS A 11 -12.68 -4.02 26.06
N PHE A 12 -13.09 -3.53 24.89
CA PHE A 12 -14.26 -4.04 24.18
C PHE A 12 -14.06 -5.48 23.68
N CYS A 13 -12.93 -5.77 23.03
CA CYS A 13 -12.60 -7.12 22.55
C CYS A 13 -12.45 -8.13 23.68
N TYR A 14 -11.80 -7.77 24.80
CA TYR A 14 -11.70 -8.64 25.98
C TYR A 14 -13.08 -8.93 26.60
N LYS A 15 -13.95 -7.92 26.69
CA LYS A 15 -15.31 -8.07 27.24
C LYS A 15 -16.23 -8.89 26.32
N MET A 16 -15.97 -8.91 25.01
CA MET A 16 -16.67 -9.75 24.04
C MET A 16 -16.18 -11.21 24.07
N ALA A 17 -14.86 -11.44 24.25
CA ALA A 17 -14.27 -12.76 24.42
C ALA A 17 -14.69 -13.42 25.76
N ALA A 18 -14.66 -12.67 26.87
CA ALA A 18 -15.11 -13.15 28.19
C ALA A 18 -16.63 -13.46 28.26
N ARG A 19 -17.41 -12.97 27.29
CA ARG A 19 -18.85 -13.26 27.15
C ARG A 19 -19.15 -14.40 26.16
N GLY A 20 -18.12 -15.11 25.69
CA GLY A 20 -18.26 -16.25 24.78
C GLY A 20 -18.76 -15.88 23.37
N ARG A 21 -18.67 -14.61 22.96
CA ARG A 21 -19.13 -14.14 21.63
C ARG A 21 -18.00 -14.07 20.59
N LEU A 22 -16.78 -14.46 20.96
CA LEU A 22 -15.65 -14.70 20.05
C LEU A 22 -15.00 -16.03 20.41
N GLN A 23 -14.77 -16.89 19.42
CA GLN A 23 -13.94 -18.10 19.56
C GLN A 23 -12.46 -17.72 19.36
N LEU A 24 -11.90 -17.05 20.35
CA LEU A 24 -10.45 -16.90 20.50
C LEU A 24 -10.06 -17.37 21.91
N PRO A 25 -8.99 -18.18 22.07
CA PRO A 25 -8.52 -18.58 23.40
C PRO A 25 -8.14 -17.35 24.22
N VAL A 26 -8.67 -17.22 25.43
CA VAL A 26 -8.39 -16.10 26.35
C VAL A 26 -6.87 -15.98 26.64
N ASP A 27 -6.16 -17.11 26.60
CA ASP A 27 -4.71 -17.22 26.77
C ASP A 27 -3.91 -16.51 25.66
N PHE A 28 -4.52 -16.27 24.49
CA PHE A 28 -3.88 -15.56 23.38
C PHE A 28 -3.90 -14.02 23.56
N LEU A 29 -4.84 -13.50 24.37
CA LEU A 29 -5.03 -12.07 24.60
C LEU A 29 -4.36 -11.56 25.89
N ALA A 30 -4.07 -12.44 26.85
CA ALA A 30 -3.45 -12.07 28.13
C ALA A 30 -2.07 -11.35 27.98
N PRO A 31 -1.18 -11.74 27.05
CA PRO A 31 0.09 -11.04 26.85
C PRO A 31 -0.07 -9.62 26.30
N TRP A 32 -1.14 -9.37 25.53
CA TRP A 32 -1.44 -8.06 24.93
C TRP A 32 -1.90 -7.05 25.99
N VAL A 33 -2.74 -7.48 26.93
CA VAL A 33 -3.21 -6.62 28.03
C VAL A 33 -2.05 -6.25 28.97
N SER A 34 -1.18 -7.21 29.31
CA SER A 34 -0.01 -6.95 30.15
C SER A 34 1.00 -5.99 29.49
N SER A 35 1.21 -6.13 28.18
CA SER A 35 2.13 -5.28 27.42
C SER A 35 1.60 -3.85 27.25
N ILE A 36 0.29 -3.69 27.03
CA ILE A 36 -0.35 -2.38 26.94
C ILE A 36 -0.37 -1.66 28.30
N ILE A 37 -0.57 -2.39 29.41
CA ILE A 37 -0.50 -1.82 30.77
C ILE A 37 0.91 -1.27 31.06
N LYS A 38 1.96 -2.01 30.67
CA LYS A 38 3.36 -1.57 30.80
C LYS A 38 3.65 -0.34 29.95
N ILE A 39 3.07 -0.24 28.75
CA ILE A 39 3.18 0.95 27.89
C ILE A 39 2.49 2.16 28.55
N THR A 40 1.30 2.01 29.12
CA THR A 40 0.61 3.12 29.82
C THR A 40 1.32 3.58 31.08
N GLN A 41 1.94 2.67 31.86
CA GLN A 41 2.73 3.03 33.04
C GLN A 41 3.99 3.83 32.64
N HIS A 42 4.64 3.45 31.55
CA HIS A 42 5.81 4.17 31.03
C HIS A 42 5.47 5.57 30.47
N PHE A 43 4.23 5.81 30.03
CA PHE A 43 3.74 7.12 29.62
C PHE A 43 3.30 8.00 30.80
N SER A 44 2.72 7.42 31.87
CA SER A 44 2.39 8.15 33.09
C SER A 44 3.64 8.69 33.81
N ASP A 45 4.73 7.92 33.82
CA ASP A 45 6.03 8.34 34.41
C ASP A 45 6.73 9.43 33.59
N MET A 46 6.45 9.53 32.28
CA MET A 46 6.94 10.59 31.40
C MET A 46 6.17 11.91 31.61
N THR A 47 4.86 11.86 31.84
CA THR A 47 4.07 13.07 32.12
C THR A 47 4.29 13.63 33.53
N TYR A 48 4.65 12.80 34.51
CA TYR A 48 4.97 13.27 35.88
C TYR A 48 6.31 14.01 35.96
N ASN A 49 7.29 13.68 35.10
CA ASN A 49 8.59 14.35 35.04
C ASN A 49 8.61 15.63 34.19
N CYS A 50 7.53 15.95 33.47
CA CYS A 50 7.40 17.20 32.70
C CYS A 50 6.68 18.33 33.45
N ILE A 51 6.25 18.12 34.69
CA ILE A 51 5.51 19.13 35.50
C ILE A 51 6.42 19.85 36.52
N THR A 52 7.69 19.45 36.68
CA THR A 52 8.59 20.01 37.69
C THR A 52 9.77 20.79 37.09
N THR A 53 9.51 21.81 36.28
CA THR A 53 10.39 22.98 36.08
C THR A 53 9.55 24.09 35.44
N GLY A 54 9.15 25.08 36.24
CA GLY A 54 8.34 26.21 35.76
C GLY A 54 9.17 27.30 35.10
N ASP A 55 8.53 28.09 34.24
CA ASP A 55 8.52 29.54 34.43
C ASP A 55 7.28 30.19 33.79
N GLN A 56 6.85 31.31 34.38
CA GLN A 56 5.58 32.00 34.21
C GLN A 56 5.59 33.00 33.05
N SER A 57 4.43 33.18 32.37
CA SER A 57 3.90 34.51 31.99
C SER A 57 2.52 34.41 31.31
N GLU A 58 1.52 34.89 32.07
CA GLU A 58 0.42 35.78 31.69
C GLU A 58 -0.59 35.54 30.54
N LEU A 59 -1.84 35.92 30.89
CA LEU A 59 -2.97 36.43 30.09
C LEU A 59 -4.12 35.48 29.69
N SER A 60 -5.09 35.41 30.62
CA SER A 60 -6.46 35.97 30.49
C SER A 60 -7.62 35.00 30.81
N LEU A 61 -8.30 35.34 31.90
CA LEU A 61 -9.57 34.80 32.38
C LEU A 61 -10.75 35.29 31.53
N ARG A 62 -11.73 34.41 31.26
CA ARG A 62 -13.16 34.71 31.48
C ARG A 62 -13.91 33.45 31.95
N GLN A 63 -14.54 33.59 33.12
CA GLN A 63 -15.48 32.68 33.77
C GLN A 63 -16.81 32.62 33.00
N VAL A 64 -17.63 31.57 33.22
CA VAL A 64 -18.98 31.66 33.83
C VAL A 64 -19.52 30.24 34.10
N THR A 65 -20.42 30.21 35.07
CA THR A 65 -20.86 29.23 36.06
C THR A 65 -21.84 28.12 35.63
N SER A 66 -21.92 27.14 36.53
CA SER A 66 -22.85 26.01 36.72
C SER A 66 -24.30 26.40 37.04
N GLU A 67 -25.25 25.48 36.78
CA GLU A 67 -26.38 25.00 37.65
C GLU A 67 -27.40 24.21 36.77
N GLU A 68 -27.56 22.88 36.98
CA GLU A 68 -28.64 22.19 37.74
C GLU A 68 -29.98 22.04 36.98
N LEU A 69 -30.88 21.05 37.15
CA LEU A 69 -30.96 19.66 37.65
C LEU A 69 -32.37 19.15 37.22
N LEU A 70 -32.47 17.86 36.91
CA LEU A 70 -33.58 16.88 37.14
C LEU A 70 -35.07 17.22 36.90
N SER A 71 -35.79 16.32 36.22
CA SER A 71 -36.92 15.52 36.79
C SER A 71 -37.62 14.63 35.73
N THR A 72 -38.49 13.73 36.19
CA THR A 72 -38.73 12.31 35.84
C THR A 72 -40.04 11.98 35.10
N ARG A 73 -40.01 10.94 34.20
CA ARG A 73 -40.92 9.76 33.90
C ARG A 73 -42.46 9.81 34.16
N PRO A 74 -43.34 8.82 33.72
CA PRO A 74 -43.25 7.65 32.80
C PRO A 74 -44.49 7.36 31.84
N MET A 75 -44.39 6.21 31.14
CA MET A 75 -45.23 5.38 30.22
C MET A 75 -46.79 5.32 30.26
N ASN A 76 -47.42 4.87 29.14
CA ASN A 76 -48.48 3.83 29.17
C ASN A 76 -48.72 3.04 27.83
N LYS A 77 -49.29 1.82 27.95
CA LYS A 77 -49.59 0.79 26.91
C LYS A 77 -51.10 0.68 26.60
N THR A 78 -51.53 0.29 25.39
CA THR A 78 -52.75 -0.55 25.18
C THR A 78 -52.73 -1.28 23.81
N ALA A 79 -53.34 -2.47 23.75
CA ALA A 79 -53.26 -3.50 22.70
C ALA A 79 -54.53 -3.66 21.83
N MET A 80 -54.31 -4.22 20.62
CA MET A 80 -55.14 -5.13 19.81
C MET A 80 -56.68 -4.97 19.73
N SER A 81 -57.18 -4.57 18.55
CA SER A 81 -58.32 -5.22 17.87
C SER A 81 -58.44 -4.68 16.43
N SER A 82 -58.23 -5.55 15.42
CA SER A 82 -58.97 -5.58 14.14
C SER A 82 -58.22 -6.43 13.09
N ALA A 83 -58.16 -7.73 13.33
CA ALA A 83 -57.71 -8.72 12.36
C ALA A 83 -58.86 -9.12 11.42
N TRP A 84 -59.27 -8.25 10.48
CA TRP A 84 -60.12 -8.62 9.33
C TRP A 84 -59.82 -7.84 8.02
N HIS A 85 -58.66 -7.17 7.95
CA HIS A 85 -58.19 -6.50 6.72
C HIS A 85 -56.80 -6.97 6.23
N GLN A 86 -56.37 -8.18 6.59
CA GLN A 86 -55.03 -8.68 6.26
C GLN A 86 -54.90 -9.45 4.94
N SER A 87 -55.98 -9.74 4.20
CA SER A 87 -55.87 -10.57 2.97
C SER A 87 -55.73 -9.77 1.65
N LYS A 88 -56.02 -8.46 1.62
CA LYS A 88 -55.87 -7.62 0.40
C LYS A 88 -54.67 -6.66 0.39
N ARG A 89 -53.98 -6.45 1.51
CA ARG A 89 -52.81 -5.55 1.58
C ARG A 89 -51.47 -6.22 1.23
N GLY A 90 -51.37 -7.55 1.32
CA GLY A 90 -50.14 -8.30 0.99
C GLY A 90 -49.86 -8.47 -0.51
N ARG A 91 -50.89 -8.53 -1.37
CA ARG A 91 -50.70 -8.69 -2.84
C ARG A 91 -50.18 -7.42 -3.51
N GLY A 92 -50.57 -6.25 -3.01
CA GLY A 92 -50.14 -4.95 -3.55
C GLY A 92 -48.68 -4.60 -3.21
N HIS A 93 -48.21 -4.96 -2.01
CA HIS A 93 -46.82 -4.75 -1.60
C HIS A 93 -45.87 -5.67 -2.38
N ARG A 94 -46.22 -6.96 -2.52
CA ARG A 94 -45.45 -7.92 -3.33
C ARG A 94 -45.37 -7.55 -4.81
N ARG A 95 -46.46 -7.04 -5.41
CA ARG A 95 -46.45 -6.54 -6.80
C ARG A 95 -45.64 -5.25 -6.98
N LYS A 96 -45.64 -4.35 -5.99
CA LYS A 96 -44.82 -3.12 -6.01
C LYS A 96 -43.33 -3.43 -5.80
N GLU A 97 -42.98 -4.36 -4.93
CA GLU A 97 -41.60 -4.84 -4.74
C GLU A 97 -41.10 -5.62 -5.95
N GLN A 98 -41.93 -6.50 -6.53
CA GLN A 98 -41.60 -7.19 -7.79
C GLN A 98 -41.48 -6.22 -8.96
N GLY A 99 -42.33 -5.18 -9.02
CA GLY A 99 -42.26 -4.12 -10.04
C GLY A 99 -41.03 -3.22 -9.89
N ARG A 100 -40.61 -2.91 -8.65
CA ARG A 100 -39.34 -2.21 -8.37
C ARG A 100 -38.15 -3.08 -8.75
N ALA A 101 -38.07 -4.32 -8.27
CA ALA A 101 -36.98 -5.23 -8.59
C ALA A 101 -36.87 -5.53 -10.10
N ASN A 102 -38.00 -5.59 -10.82
CA ASN A 102 -38.00 -5.78 -12.27
C ASN A 102 -37.58 -4.50 -13.02
N ARG A 103 -37.95 -3.32 -12.51
CA ARG A 103 -37.49 -2.03 -13.05
C ARG A 103 -35.99 -1.82 -12.79
N ASP A 104 -35.52 -2.15 -11.58
CA ASP A 104 -34.11 -2.08 -11.21
C ASP A 104 -33.29 -3.05 -12.08
N ARG A 105 -33.77 -4.28 -12.33
CA ARG A 105 -33.15 -5.21 -13.29
C ARG A 105 -33.15 -4.71 -14.73
N LEU A 106 -34.24 -4.08 -15.19
CA LEU A 106 -34.32 -3.50 -16.53
C LEU A 106 -33.41 -2.27 -16.69
N GLU A 107 -33.24 -1.49 -15.63
CA GLU A 107 -32.30 -0.36 -15.57
C GLU A 107 -30.85 -0.83 -15.49
N GLU A 108 -30.56 -1.90 -14.74
CA GLU A 108 -29.25 -2.60 -14.74
C GLU A 108 -28.92 -3.21 -16.10
N GLN A 109 -29.86 -3.88 -16.76
CA GLN A 109 -29.68 -4.45 -18.10
C GLN A 109 -29.50 -3.38 -19.18
N LYS A 110 -30.23 -2.26 -19.11
CA LYS A 110 -29.97 -1.09 -19.98
C LYS A 110 -28.61 -0.46 -19.70
N ALA A 111 -28.15 -0.47 -18.45
CA ALA A 111 -26.82 0.03 -18.10
C ALA A 111 -25.71 -0.91 -18.61
N GLU A 112 -25.96 -2.22 -18.66
CA GLU A 112 -25.03 -3.22 -19.17
C GLU A 112 -24.86 -3.15 -20.70
N ASP A 113 -25.95 -2.94 -21.45
CA ASP A 113 -25.93 -2.68 -22.91
C ASP A 113 -25.32 -1.31 -23.29
N SER A 114 -25.18 -0.40 -22.33
CA SER A 114 -24.60 0.94 -22.54
C SER A 114 -23.08 1.01 -22.33
N VAL A 115 -22.44 -0.06 -21.84
CA VAL A 115 -20.99 -0.07 -21.60
C VAL A 115 -20.26 -0.12 -22.95
N PRO A 116 -19.44 0.88 -23.30
CA PRO A 116 -18.74 0.87 -24.58
C PRO A 116 -17.76 -0.30 -24.63
N ARG A 117 -17.71 -1.00 -25.78
CA ARG A 117 -16.72 -2.05 -26.06
C ARG A 117 -15.66 -1.52 -27.00
N GLY A 118 -14.39 -1.64 -26.62
CA GLY A 118 -13.28 -1.19 -27.43
C GLY A 118 -13.06 -2.04 -28.68
N THR A 119 -12.76 -1.38 -29.79
CA THR A 119 -12.48 -2.01 -31.09
C THR A 119 -11.07 -1.71 -31.59
N CYS A 120 -10.23 -1.02 -30.80
CA CYS A 120 -8.84 -0.75 -31.15
C CYS A 120 -7.98 -2.01 -30.99
N LEU A 121 -7.54 -2.61 -32.08
CA LEU A 121 -6.74 -3.85 -32.06
C LEU A 121 -5.21 -3.61 -31.90
N THR A 122 -4.80 -2.35 -31.79
CA THR A 122 -3.40 -1.93 -31.59
C THR A 122 -3.19 -1.34 -30.20
N MET A 123 -1.94 -1.25 -29.73
CA MET A 123 -1.64 -0.68 -28.40
C MET A 123 -1.87 0.84 -28.33
N CYS A 124 -1.92 1.52 -29.48
CA CYS A 124 -2.29 2.92 -29.64
C CYS A 124 -3.33 3.05 -30.78
N PRO A 125 -4.45 3.78 -30.57
CA PRO A 125 -5.41 4.07 -31.64
C PRO A 125 -4.77 4.80 -32.82
N ALA A 126 -5.14 4.40 -34.05
CA ALA A 126 -4.56 4.95 -35.27
C ALA A 126 -4.73 6.48 -35.40
N TYR A 127 -5.84 7.02 -34.90
CA TYR A 127 -6.07 8.47 -34.88
C TYR A 127 -5.07 9.19 -33.96
N GLU A 128 -4.90 8.70 -32.74
CA GLU A 128 -3.95 9.27 -31.78
C GLU A 128 -2.51 9.17 -32.31
N LEU A 129 -2.14 8.02 -32.89
CA LEU A 129 -0.80 7.82 -33.43
C LEU A 129 -0.44 8.87 -34.49
N ARG A 130 -1.33 9.09 -35.47
CA ARG A 130 -1.13 10.12 -36.51
C ARG A 130 -1.08 11.53 -35.94
N GLN A 131 -1.90 11.82 -34.93
CA GLN A 131 -1.84 13.12 -34.25
C GLN A 131 -0.49 13.33 -33.56
N ARG A 132 0.05 12.30 -32.89
CA ARG A 132 1.34 12.40 -32.19
C ARG A 132 2.52 12.49 -33.16
N GLU A 133 2.46 11.81 -34.31
CA GLU A 133 3.41 12.01 -35.42
C GLU A 133 3.39 13.46 -35.93
N ALA A 134 2.20 13.97 -36.27
CA ALA A 134 2.04 15.32 -36.81
C ALA A 134 2.43 16.45 -35.83
N GLN A 135 2.35 16.19 -34.52
CA GLN A 135 2.67 17.15 -33.46
C GLN A 135 4.08 16.97 -32.88
N ASN A 136 4.89 16.05 -33.43
CA ASN A 136 6.20 15.68 -32.90
C ASN A 136 6.19 15.32 -31.39
N ARG A 137 5.21 14.49 -31.01
CA ARG A 137 4.91 14.09 -29.61
C ARG A 137 5.19 12.61 -29.33
N LEU A 138 5.88 11.92 -30.22
CA LEU A 138 6.25 10.52 -30.00
C LEU A 138 7.31 10.42 -28.90
N HIS A 139 7.17 9.42 -28.02
CA HIS A 139 8.25 9.08 -27.11
C HIS A 139 9.34 8.32 -27.87
N ARG A 140 10.62 8.40 -27.45
CA ARG A 140 11.72 7.62 -28.07
C ARG A 140 11.52 6.10 -28.05
N PHE A 141 10.64 5.61 -27.18
CA PHE A 141 10.30 4.19 -27.09
C PHE A 141 9.24 3.76 -28.11
N GLU A 142 8.69 4.72 -28.86
CA GLU A 142 7.61 4.54 -29.82
C GLU A 142 8.06 4.88 -31.24
N MET A 143 9.29 5.37 -31.43
CA MET A 143 9.84 5.73 -32.73
C MET A 143 10.48 4.54 -33.44
N VAL A 144 10.45 4.57 -34.77
CA VAL A 144 11.25 3.68 -35.62
C VAL A 144 12.73 4.07 -35.48
N ALA A 145 13.58 3.09 -35.21
CA ALA A 145 15.02 3.31 -35.05
C ALA A 145 15.61 3.95 -36.32
N GLY A 146 16.40 5.00 -36.14
CA GLY A 146 17.02 5.78 -37.21
C GLY A 146 16.20 6.97 -37.71
N THR A 147 14.98 7.17 -37.21
CA THR A 147 14.13 8.34 -37.56
C THR A 147 14.10 9.42 -36.47
N GLU A 148 14.86 9.26 -35.39
CA GLU A 148 14.82 10.14 -34.22
C GLU A 148 15.29 11.57 -34.52
N GLN A 149 16.14 11.73 -35.54
CA GLN A 149 16.68 13.03 -35.97
C GLN A 149 15.92 13.63 -37.16
N ASP A 150 14.93 12.91 -37.70
CA ASP A 150 14.11 13.41 -38.79
C ASP A 150 13.23 14.57 -38.30
N HIS A 151 12.93 15.52 -39.19
CA HIS A 151 12.01 16.62 -38.89
C HIS A 151 10.63 16.10 -38.43
N LEU A 152 10.23 14.93 -38.92
CA LEU A 152 9.02 14.21 -38.54
C LEU A 152 9.39 12.75 -38.23
N PRO A 153 9.71 12.42 -36.97
CA PRO A 153 10.04 11.05 -36.59
C PRO A 153 8.83 10.13 -36.84
N ARG A 154 9.09 8.91 -37.29
CA ARG A 154 8.05 7.95 -37.65
C ARG A 154 7.69 7.08 -36.46
N ALA A 155 6.40 6.89 -36.21
CA ALA A 155 5.97 6.00 -35.16
C ALA A 155 6.10 4.54 -35.58
N ASP A 156 6.64 3.73 -34.68
CA ASP A 156 6.56 2.28 -34.77
C ASP A 156 5.21 1.83 -34.20
N VAL A 157 4.30 1.43 -35.09
CA VAL A 157 2.94 0.97 -34.75
C VAL A 157 2.97 -0.20 -33.75
N SER A 158 4.02 -1.02 -33.78
CA SER A 158 4.17 -2.17 -32.89
C SER A 158 4.64 -1.78 -31.48
N ARG A 159 5.15 -0.56 -31.29
CA ARG A 159 5.72 -0.05 -30.03
C ARG A 159 4.94 1.11 -29.43
N ALA A 160 4.17 1.83 -30.24
CA ALA A 160 3.38 2.97 -29.80
C ALA A 160 2.24 2.54 -28.88
N VAL A 161 2.13 3.22 -27.73
CA VAL A 161 1.09 2.93 -26.74
C VAL A 161 0.27 4.18 -26.47
N LYS A 162 -1.05 4.01 -26.35
CA LYS A 162 -2.01 5.07 -26.03
C LYS A 162 -1.55 5.90 -24.82
N GLU A 163 -1.51 7.22 -24.95
CA GLU A 163 -1.22 8.15 -23.84
C GLU A 163 -2.38 8.21 -22.85
N TYR A 164 -2.08 8.52 -21.58
CA TYR A 164 -3.15 8.82 -20.63
C TYR A 164 -3.74 10.19 -20.93
N SER A 165 -5.07 10.27 -21.01
CA SER A 165 -5.79 11.54 -21.21
C SER A 165 -6.66 11.82 -19.99
N ARG A 166 -6.53 13.02 -19.41
CA ARG A 166 -7.41 13.41 -18.29
C ARG A 166 -8.86 13.50 -18.81
N PRO A 167 -9.84 12.84 -18.16
CA PRO A 167 -11.24 13.04 -18.52
C PRO A 167 -11.59 14.53 -18.42
N ALA A 168 -12.03 15.13 -19.51
CA ALA A 168 -12.55 16.50 -19.51
C ALA A 168 -14.02 16.48 -19.07
N ALA A 169 -14.40 17.39 -18.18
CA ALA A 169 -15.79 17.53 -17.75
C ALA A 169 -16.68 17.82 -18.98
N GLY A 170 -17.77 17.04 -19.15
CA GLY A 170 -18.76 17.24 -20.21
C GLY A 170 -18.36 16.74 -21.60
N LYS A 171 -17.26 15.98 -21.76
CA LYS A 171 -16.95 15.32 -23.03
C LYS A 171 -17.60 13.93 -23.07
N ASP A 172 -18.81 13.90 -23.62
CA ASP A 172 -19.64 12.70 -23.72
C ASP A 172 -19.09 11.67 -24.71
N SER A 173 -18.97 10.42 -24.24
CA SER A 173 -18.60 9.19 -24.96
C SER A 173 -17.20 9.12 -25.58
N THR A 174 -16.33 8.29 -24.99
CA THR A 174 -15.12 7.80 -25.69
C THR A 174 -15.57 6.88 -26.83
N ARG A 175 -15.07 7.12 -28.06
CA ARG A 175 -15.40 6.28 -29.21
C ARG A 175 -14.86 4.86 -28.98
N ALA A 176 -15.61 3.85 -29.42
CA ALA A 176 -15.18 2.46 -29.38
C ALA A 176 -13.82 2.24 -30.09
N SER A 177 -13.55 2.97 -31.16
CA SER A 177 -12.27 2.96 -31.90
C SER A 177 -11.07 3.43 -31.08
N ASP A 178 -11.32 4.19 -30.02
CA ASP A 178 -10.27 4.79 -29.18
C ASP A 178 -10.01 3.95 -27.93
N LEU A 179 -10.81 2.90 -27.69
CA LEU A 179 -10.70 1.98 -26.56
C LEU A 179 -10.11 0.65 -27.02
N ARG A 180 -9.14 0.14 -26.26
CA ARG A 180 -8.53 -1.18 -26.49
C ARG A 180 -9.32 -2.25 -25.75
N PRO A 181 -9.71 -3.37 -26.39
CA PRO A 181 -10.39 -4.47 -25.71
C PRO A 181 -9.45 -5.18 -24.73
N PRO A 182 -9.97 -5.99 -23.77
CA PRO A 182 -9.18 -6.63 -22.71
C PRO A 182 -7.93 -7.39 -23.18
N SER A 183 -8.04 -8.15 -24.28
CA SER A 183 -6.90 -8.89 -24.84
C SER A 183 -5.76 -7.98 -25.31
N VAL A 184 -6.09 -6.82 -25.86
CA VAL A 184 -5.11 -5.81 -26.30
C VAL A 184 -4.55 -5.06 -25.10
N LEU A 185 -5.35 -4.80 -24.06
CA LEU A 185 -4.88 -4.21 -22.81
C LEU A 185 -3.84 -5.12 -22.13
N LEU A 186 -4.12 -6.42 -22.04
CA LEU A 186 -3.16 -7.41 -21.53
C LEU A 186 -1.88 -7.45 -22.36
N LYS A 187 -1.99 -7.54 -23.68
CA LYS A 187 -0.84 -7.45 -24.59
C LYS A 187 -0.02 -6.18 -24.36
N THR A 188 -0.70 -5.05 -24.18
CA THR A 188 -0.06 -3.75 -23.93
C THR A 188 0.72 -3.76 -22.63
N VAL A 189 0.15 -4.28 -21.55
CA VAL A 189 0.85 -4.37 -20.26
C VAL A 189 2.03 -5.31 -20.36
N CYS A 190 1.91 -6.47 -21.02
CA CYS A 190 3.05 -7.36 -21.25
C CYS A 190 4.19 -6.63 -21.98
N TYR A 191 3.92 -5.90 -23.07
CA TYR A 191 4.94 -5.10 -23.74
C TYR A 191 5.60 -4.05 -22.83
N LEU A 192 4.78 -3.25 -22.14
CA LEU A 192 5.29 -2.18 -21.27
C LEU A 192 6.17 -2.72 -20.12
N VAL A 193 5.76 -3.85 -19.55
CA VAL A 193 6.30 -4.38 -18.31
C VAL A 193 7.43 -5.38 -18.58
N ASP A 194 7.23 -6.28 -19.54
CA ASP A 194 8.15 -7.38 -19.84
C ASP A 194 9.20 -7.01 -20.90
N GLU A 195 8.95 -5.99 -21.74
CA GLU A 195 9.92 -5.54 -22.75
C GLU A 195 10.50 -4.17 -22.41
N VAL A 196 9.67 -3.17 -22.11
CA VAL A 196 10.17 -1.80 -21.87
C VAL A 196 10.78 -1.64 -20.49
N ALA A 197 10.05 -1.97 -19.41
CA ALA A 197 10.53 -1.79 -18.04
C ALA A 197 11.69 -2.75 -17.67
N ALA A 198 11.67 -3.95 -18.26
CA ALA A 198 12.65 -5.02 -18.04
C ALA A 198 13.95 -4.86 -18.86
N SER A 199 13.93 -4.08 -19.94
CA SER A 199 15.09 -3.87 -20.80
C SER A 199 16.26 -3.22 -20.06
N SER A 200 17.44 -3.82 -20.19
CA SER A 200 18.70 -3.23 -19.71
C SER A 200 19.16 -2.06 -20.57
N THR A 201 18.74 -2.01 -21.83
CA THR A 201 19.17 -1.02 -22.83
C THR A 201 18.51 0.35 -22.61
N PHE A 202 17.29 0.37 -22.07
CA PHE A 202 16.58 1.63 -21.84
C PHE A 202 17.02 2.29 -20.54
N GLN A 203 17.89 3.30 -20.66
CA GLN A 203 18.35 4.17 -19.58
C GLN A 203 18.22 5.65 -19.97
N PRO A 204 18.02 6.57 -19.00
CA PRO A 204 17.87 6.31 -17.56
C PRO A 204 16.49 5.73 -17.20
N TRP A 205 16.44 4.88 -16.16
CA TRP A 205 15.18 4.24 -15.78
C TRP A 205 14.10 5.17 -15.22
N THR A 206 14.45 6.40 -14.83
CA THR A 206 13.48 7.45 -14.49
C THR A 206 12.58 7.80 -15.69
N GLU A 207 13.15 7.81 -16.89
CA GLU A 207 12.39 8.03 -18.12
C GLU A 207 11.53 6.81 -18.48
N VAL A 208 12.08 5.60 -18.31
CA VAL A 208 11.33 4.34 -18.45
C VAL A 208 10.12 4.33 -17.52
N TYR A 209 10.32 4.69 -16.25
CA TYR A 209 9.24 4.82 -15.28
C TYR A 209 8.19 5.82 -15.76
N SER A 210 8.59 7.04 -16.14
CA SER A 210 7.66 8.09 -16.60
C SER A 210 6.78 7.61 -17.76
N PHE A 211 7.40 6.98 -18.77
CA PHE A 211 6.69 6.41 -19.90
C PHE A 211 5.75 5.28 -19.49
N VAL A 212 6.25 4.22 -18.85
CA VAL A 212 5.45 3.05 -18.51
C VAL A 212 4.33 3.41 -17.54
N PHE A 213 4.59 4.28 -16.57
CA PHE A 213 3.61 4.74 -15.60
C PHE A 213 2.44 5.48 -16.29
N ASP A 214 2.72 6.39 -17.22
CA ASP A 214 1.69 7.08 -17.99
C ASP A 214 0.86 6.10 -18.83
N ARG A 215 1.53 5.20 -19.56
CA ARG A 215 0.84 4.24 -20.44
C ARG A 215 0.01 3.22 -19.63
N LEU A 216 0.45 2.80 -18.45
CA LEU A 216 -0.34 1.96 -17.54
C LEU A 216 -1.57 2.70 -17.00
N ARG A 217 -1.51 4.02 -16.78
CA ARG A 217 -2.70 4.82 -16.44
C ARG A 217 -3.70 4.85 -17.59
N SER A 218 -3.22 4.96 -18.84
CA SER A 218 -4.07 4.85 -20.03
C SER A 218 -4.74 3.47 -20.14
N VAL A 219 -4.01 2.40 -19.87
CA VAL A 219 -4.57 1.04 -19.83
C VAL A 219 -5.67 0.93 -18.78
N ARG A 220 -5.42 1.37 -17.54
CA ARG A 220 -6.44 1.33 -16.47
C ARG A 220 -7.64 2.22 -16.78
N GLN A 221 -7.44 3.35 -17.44
CA GLN A 221 -8.52 4.21 -17.91
C GLN A 221 -9.44 3.46 -18.90
N ASP A 222 -8.87 2.76 -19.88
CA ASP A 222 -9.64 1.94 -20.80
C ASP A 222 -10.38 0.80 -20.07
N MET A 223 -9.77 0.19 -19.06
CA MET A 223 -10.42 -0.83 -18.23
C MET A 223 -11.61 -0.29 -17.46
N ILE A 224 -11.49 0.90 -16.85
CA ILE A 224 -12.56 1.56 -16.09
C ILE A 224 -13.74 1.89 -17.00
N ILE A 225 -13.47 2.50 -18.17
CA ILE A 225 -14.51 2.89 -19.13
C ILE A 225 -15.31 1.67 -19.63
N GLN A 226 -14.62 0.56 -19.88
CA GLN A 226 -15.23 -0.68 -20.38
C GLN A 226 -15.71 -1.63 -19.27
N ARG A 227 -15.54 -1.25 -17.99
CA ARG A 227 -15.85 -2.08 -16.80
C ARG A 227 -15.26 -3.50 -16.91
N VAL A 228 -13.99 -3.59 -17.29
CA VAL A 228 -13.31 -4.87 -17.55
C VAL A 228 -13.19 -5.70 -16.26
N SER A 229 -13.54 -6.97 -16.34
CA SER A 229 -13.45 -7.96 -15.27
C SER A 229 -12.92 -9.30 -15.81
N GLY A 230 -12.71 -10.29 -14.93
CA GLY A 230 -12.26 -11.62 -15.31
C GLY A 230 -10.73 -11.77 -15.41
N PRO A 231 -10.24 -12.85 -16.05
CA PRO A 231 -8.82 -13.24 -16.03
C PRO A 231 -7.88 -12.18 -16.60
N ASP A 232 -8.25 -11.54 -17.71
CA ASP A 232 -7.43 -10.46 -18.32
C ASP A 232 -7.31 -9.26 -17.40
N CYS A 233 -8.39 -8.90 -16.67
CA CYS A 233 -8.39 -7.83 -15.68
C CYS A 233 -7.37 -8.11 -14.57
N VAL A 234 -7.45 -9.32 -14.00
CA VAL A 234 -6.53 -9.79 -12.96
C VAL A 234 -5.10 -9.76 -13.46
N ALA A 235 -4.80 -10.34 -14.63
CA ALA A 235 -3.44 -10.38 -15.17
C ALA A 235 -2.85 -8.98 -15.43
N VAL A 236 -3.67 -8.04 -15.94
CA VAL A 236 -3.26 -6.64 -16.12
C VAL A 236 -2.93 -5.96 -14.79
N LEU A 237 -3.78 -6.16 -13.78
CA LEU A 237 -3.60 -5.57 -12.45
C LEU A 237 -2.39 -6.16 -11.73
N GLU A 238 -2.19 -7.48 -11.79
CA GLU A 238 -1.03 -8.15 -11.20
C GLU A 238 0.29 -7.59 -11.75
N LYS A 239 0.42 -7.48 -13.08
CA LYS A 239 1.61 -6.89 -13.73
C LYS A 239 1.78 -5.41 -13.38
N SER A 240 0.68 -4.65 -13.33
CA SER A 240 0.70 -3.24 -12.93
C SER A 240 1.22 -3.07 -11.49
N VAL A 241 0.75 -3.91 -10.56
CA VAL A 241 1.18 -3.89 -9.16
C VAL A 241 2.67 -4.26 -9.04
N ARG A 242 3.15 -5.31 -9.74
CA ARG A 242 4.58 -5.67 -9.76
C ARG A 242 5.45 -4.50 -10.23
N PHE A 243 5.06 -3.84 -11.32
CA PHE A 243 5.76 -2.66 -11.82
C PHE A 243 5.80 -1.52 -10.79
N LEU A 244 4.65 -1.19 -10.17
CA LEU A 244 4.54 -0.08 -9.21
C LEU A 244 5.31 -0.34 -7.90
N LEU A 245 5.32 -1.59 -7.43
CA LEU A 245 6.15 -2.02 -6.29
C LEU A 245 7.63 -1.90 -6.61
N TYR A 246 8.05 -2.42 -7.76
CA TYR A 246 9.43 -2.35 -8.20
C TYR A 246 9.88 -0.89 -8.43
N ALA A 247 9.02 -0.04 -9.00
CA ALA A 247 9.29 1.38 -9.17
C ALA A 247 9.50 2.09 -7.82
N SER A 248 8.62 1.81 -6.85
CA SER A 248 8.74 2.32 -5.48
C SER A 248 10.09 1.96 -4.86
N TYR A 249 10.50 0.70 -5.00
CA TYR A 249 11.78 0.21 -4.52
C TYR A 249 12.98 0.85 -5.26
N ARG A 250 12.97 0.79 -6.60
CA ARG A 250 14.11 1.17 -7.44
C ARG A 250 14.40 2.67 -7.43
N LEU A 251 13.35 3.49 -7.36
CA LEU A 251 13.44 4.96 -7.37
C LEU A 251 13.35 5.57 -5.96
N CYS A 252 13.44 4.75 -4.90
CA CYS A 252 13.49 5.30 -3.55
C CYS A 252 14.71 6.21 -3.37
N GLY A 253 14.47 7.43 -2.85
CA GLY A 253 15.51 8.46 -2.69
C GLY A 253 15.79 9.28 -3.95
N GLN A 254 15.12 9.01 -5.08
CA GLN A 254 15.21 9.86 -6.26
C GLN A 254 14.55 11.22 -6.03
N GLN A 255 15.05 12.27 -6.70
CA GLN A 255 14.46 13.60 -6.64
C GLN A 255 13.00 13.60 -7.13
N ARG A 256 12.15 14.39 -6.47
CA ARG A 256 10.69 14.45 -6.73
C ARG A 256 10.31 14.80 -8.17
N GLN A 257 11.16 15.53 -8.88
CA GLN A 257 10.93 15.87 -10.29
C GLN A 257 10.94 14.65 -11.23
N TYR A 258 11.64 13.58 -10.84
CA TYR A 258 11.73 12.34 -11.62
C TYR A 258 10.83 11.23 -11.09
N PHE A 259 10.58 11.22 -9.77
CA PHE A 259 9.74 10.23 -9.12
C PHE A 259 9.03 10.85 -7.92
N ASP A 260 7.70 10.87 -7.94
CA ASP A 260 6.89 11.23 -6.77
C ASP A 260 6.38 9.95 -6.08
N PRO A 261 6.92 9.60 -4.90
CA PRO A 261 6.51 8.40 -4.17
C PRO A 261 5.02 8.40 -3.83
N ARG A 262 4.39 9.57 -3.61
CA ARG A 262 2.98 9.68 -3.23
C ARG A 262 2.08 9.36 -4.42
N ILE A 263 2.43 9.85 -5.60
CA ILE A 263 1.65 9.56 -6.82
C ILE A 263 1.76 8.08 -7.16
N ASN A 264 2.95 7.48 -7.04
CA ASN A 264 3.12 6.04 -7.23
C ASN A 264 2.32 5.23 -6.19
N ASP A 265 2.37 5.62 -4.91
CA ASP A 265 1.63 5.01 -3.81
C ASP A 265 0.12 5.03 -4.06
N THR A 266 -0.45 6.18 -4.45
CA THR A 266 -1.88 6.28 -4.80
C THR A 266 -2.26 5.27 -5.88
N HIS A 267 -1.52 5.21 -6.98
CA HIS A 267 -1.84 4.30 -8.07
C HIS A 267 -1.60 2.82 -7.72
N LEU A 268 -0.63 2.52 -6.85
CA LEU A 268 -0.42 1.18 -6.33
C LEU A 268 -1.58 0.74 -5.45
N GLN A 269 -2.06 1.59 -4.54
CA GLN A 269 -3.21 1.30 -3.69
C GLN A 269 -4.51 1.13 -4.49
N GLU A 270 -4.72 1.96 -5.52
CA GLU A 270 -5.84 1.80 -6.46
C GLU A 270 -5.80 0.43 -7.16
N CYS A 271 -4.62 0.04 -7.69
CA CYS A 271 -4.45 -1.25 -8.36
C CYS A 271 -4.62 -2.43 -7.39
N LEU A 272 -4.03 -2.35 -6.19
CA LEU A 272 -4.17 -3.38 -5.15
C LEU A 272 -5.63 -3.53 -4.73
N SER A 273 -6.32 -2.43 -4.43
CA SER A 273 -7.73 -2.46 -4.01
C SER A 273 -8.61 -3.13 -5.07
N TRP A 274 -8.43 -2.77 -6.34
CA TRP A 274 -9.16 -3.39 -7.45
C TRP A 274 -8.78 -4.86 -7.64
N LEU A 275 -7.50 -5.20 -7.54
CA LEU A 275 -7.02 -6.58 -7.66
C LEU A 275 -7.59 -7.48 -6.56
N LEU A 276 -7.56 -7.02 -5.31
CA LEU A 276 -8.08 -7.76 -4.16
C LEU A 276 -9.60 -7.94 -4.22
N GLU A 277 -10.33 -6.96 -4.75
CA GLU A 277 -11.76 -7.11 -5.04
C GLU A 277 -11.99 -8.17 -6.14
N SER A 278 -11.19 -8.14 -7.20
CA SER A 278 -11.29 -9.08 -8.32
C SER A 278 -11.01 -10.53 -7.89
N TYR A 279 -10.26 -10.74 -6.81
CA TYR A 279 -9.99 -12.05 -6.24
C TYR A 279 -11.12 -12.64 -5.38
N ARG A 280 -12.20 -11.90 -5.13
CA ARG A 280 -13.38 -12.45 -4.45
C ARG A 280 -14.07 -13.52 -5.29
N ASP A 281 -13.92 -13.43 -6.61
CA ASP A 281 -14.62 -14.27 -7.57
C ASP A 281 -13.72 -15.38 -8.13
N GLY A 282 -13.73 -16.54 -7.46
CA GLY A 282 -13.09 -17.75 -7.97
C GLY A 282 -11.72 -18.06 -7.36
N LYS A 283 -10.92 -18.84 -8.07
CA LYS A 283 -9.56 -19.23 -7.68
C LYS A 283 -8.58 -18.61 -8.65
N HIS A 284 -7.60 -17.88 -8.12
CA HIS A 284 -6.57 -17.23 -8.92
C HIS A 284 -5.20 -17.72 -8.48
N GLN A 285 -4.34 -17.99 -9.47
CA GLN A 285 -3.03 -18.62 -9.25
C GLN A 285 -2.13 -17.82 -8.30
N HIS A 286 -2.16 -16.48 -8.36
CA HIS A 286 -1.27 -15.61 -7.59
C HIS A 286 -1.96 -14.92 -6.41
N GLN A 287 -3.17 -15.33 -6.03
CA GLN A 287 -3.96 -14.68 -4.98
C GLN A 287 -3.16 -14.57 -3.67
N GLU A 288 -2.56 -15.66 -3.21
CA GLU A 288 -1.74 -15.74 -2.01
C GLU A 288 -0.55 -14.76 -2.05
N GLN A 289 0.12 -14.66 -3.20
CA GLN A 289 1.26 -13.76 -3.39
C GLN A 289 0.82 -12.30 -3.21
N PHE A 290 -0.23 -11.87 -3.91
CA PHE A 290 -0.66 -10.47 -3.87
C PHE A 290 -1.34 -10.08 -2.56
N GLN A 291 -1.97 -11.02 -1.85
CA GLN A 291 -2.45 -10.81 -0.48
C GLN A 291 -1.27 -10.55 0.47
N ALA A 292 -0.19 -11.33 0.36
CA ALA A 292 1.03 -11.11 1.13
C ALA A 292 1.70 -9.77 0.79
N LEU A 293 1.81 -9.42 -0.51
CA LEU A 293 2.38 -8.15 -0.96
C LEU A 293 1.59 -6.94 -0.46
N SER A 294 0.26 -6.99 -0.52
CA SER A 294 -0.61 -5.93 0.01
C SER A 294 -0.37 -5.71 1.51
N LEU A 295 -0.27 -6.79 2.30
CA LEU A 295 0.00 -6.69 3.73
C LEU A 295 1.39 -6.13 4.01
N LEU A 296 2.43 -6.62 3.33
CA LEU A 296 3.82 -6.17 3.49
C LEU A 296 4.00 -4.70 3.10
N TYR A 297 3.29 -4.23 2.07
CA TYR A 297 3.34 -2.83 1.68
C TYR A 297 2.68 -1.92 2.71
N ASN A 298 1.62 -2.41 3.36
CA ASN A 298 0.77 -1.67 4.29
C ASN A 298 1.02 -2.02 5.78
N LEU A 299 2.27 -2.29 6.18
CA LEU A 299 2.59 -2.55 7.59
C LEU A 299 2.08 -1.42 8.50
N GLY A 300 1.48 -1.82 9.63
CA GLY A 300 0.87 -0.89 10.59
C GLY A 300 -0.57 -0.48 10.27
N SER A 301 -1.09 -0.76 9.07
CA SER A 301 -2.52 -0.58 8.77
C SER A 301 -3.34 -1.66 9.47
N THR A 302 -4.34 -1.23 10.25
CA THR A 302 -5.28 -2.14 10.91
C THR A 302 -6.21 -2.79 9.88
N GLU A 303 -6.59 -2.02 8.86
CA GLU A 303 -7.45 -2.45 7.76
C GLU A 303 -6.80 -3.58 6.94
N ALA A 304 -5.52 -3.43 6.60
CA ALA A 304 -4.78 -4.44 5.86
C ALA A 304 -4.66 -5.77 6.63
N ILE A 305 -4.39 -5.70 7.94
CA ILE A 305 -4.31 -6.88 8.79
C ILE A 305 -5.68 -7.54 8.93
N GLN A 306 -6.72 -6.75 9.21
CA GLN A 306 -8.08 -7.25 9.33
C GLN A 306 -8.52 -7.96 8.05
N HIS A 307 -8.27 -7.36 6.88
CA HIS A 307 -8.57 -7.97 5.59
C HIS A 307 -7.95 -9.38 5.48
N VAL A 308 -6.65 -9.50 5.76
CA VAL A 308 -5.95 -10.79 5.68
C VAL A 308 -6.48 -11.81 6.68
N LEU A 309 -6.86 -11.38 7.90
CA LEU A 309 -7.43 -12.27 8.90
C LEU A 309 -8.83 -12.78 8.55
N GLU A 310 -9.59 -12.03 7.76
CA GLU A 310 -10.91 -12.41 7.26
C GLU A 310 -10.84 -13.35 6.04
N LEU A 311 -9.65 -13.53 5.45
CA LEU A 311 -9.47 -14.44 4.31
C LEU A 311 -9.71 -15.91 4.69
N PRO A 312 -10.16 -16.73 3.72
CA PRO A 312 -10.26 -18.18 3.90
C PRO A 312 -8.94 -18.80 4.39
N GLU A 313 -9.06 -19.82 5.24
CA GLU A 313 -7.92 -20.49 5.86
C GLU A 313 -6.89 -21.00 4.84
N ARG A 314 -7.34 -21.52 3.68
CA ARG A 314 -6.45 -21.95 2.60
C ARG A 314 -5.43 -20.87 2.19
N ILE A 315 -5.86 -19.61 2.15
CA ILE A 315 -5.03 -18.47 1.73
C ILE A 315 -4.16 -18.04 2.90
N ARG A 316 -4.76 -17.91 4.09
CA ARG A 316 -4.05 -17.51 5.31
C ARG A 316 -2.92 -18.47 5.66
N SER A 317 -3.10 -19.76 5.42
CA SER A 317 -2.11 -20.81 5.71
C SER A 317 -1.01 -20.92 4.65
N SER A 318 -1.09 -20.16 3.56
CA SER A 318 -0.02 -20.16 2.55
C SER A 318 1.30 -19.63 3.12
N PRO A 319 2.46 -20.15 2.70
CA PRO A 319 3.76 -19.71 3.22
C PRO A 319 4.01 -18.20 3.06
N ALA A 320 3.61 -17.63 1.92
CA ALA A 320 3.77 -16.20 1.64
C ALA A 320 2.96 -15.33 2.63
N VAL A 321 1.68 -15.68 2.86
CA VAL A 321 0.81 -14.92 3.77
C VAL A 321 1.21 -15.12 5.23
N GLN A 322 1.62 -16.33 5.63
CA GLN A 322 2.13 -16.60 6.98
C GLN A 322 3.39 -15.79 7.28
N LEU A 323 4.32 -15.69 6.32
CA LEU A 323 5.53 -14.88 6.47
C LEU A 323 5.17 -13.38 6.57
N ALA A 324 4.27 -12.88 5.71
CA ALA A 324 3.79 -11.51 5.77
C ALA A 324 3.10 -11.16 7.10
N LEU A 325 2.28 -12.07 7.64
CA LEU A 325 1.66 -11.94 8.97
C LEU A 325 2.72 -11.91 10.09
N ALA A 326 3.76 -12.74 10.00
CA ALA A 326 4.85 -12.74 10.96
C ALA A 326 5.65 -11.43 10.95
N VAL A 327 5.92 -10.88 9.75
CA VAL A 327 6.57 -9.57 9.57
C VAL A 327 5.69 -8.46 10.14
N SER A 328 4.39 -8.46 9.80
CA SER A 328 3.42 -7.48 10.31
C SER A 328 3.30 -7.52 11.83
N ARG A 329 3.26 -8.71 12.42
CA ARG A 329 3.28 -8.88 13.87
C ARG A 329 4.55 -8.30 14.49
N ALA A 330 5.73 -8.59 13.93
CA ALA A 330 7.00 -8.05 14.45
C ALA A 330 7.03 -6.52 14.37
N HIS A 331 6.43 -5.93 13.34
CA HIS A 331 6.26 -4.49 13.20
C HIS A 331 5.34 -3.92 14.31
N MET A 332 4.17 -4.52 14.53
CA MET A 332 3.24 -4.10 15.58
C MET A 332 3.82 -4.22 17.00
N GLU A 333 4.59 -5.27 17.25
CA GLU A 333 5.31 -5.49 18.53
C GLU A 333 6.48 -4.52 18.73
N ARG A 334 6.76 -3.64 17.75
CA ARG A 334 7.96 -2.78 17.70
C ARG A 334 9.24 -3.56 17.97
N ASN A 335 9.36 -4.72 17.31
CA ASN A 335 10.53 -5.59 17.42
C ASN A 335 11.36 -5.53 16.12
N PRO A 336 12.23 -4.52 15.97
CA PRO A 336 12.96 -4.29 14.72
C PRO A 336 13.93 -5.42 14.38
N VAL A 337 14.57 -6.03 15.41
CA VAL A 337 15.48 -7.17 15.21
C VAL A 337 14.73 -8.36 14.60
N ARG A 338 13.54 -8.66 15.10
CA ARG A 338 12.70 -9.75 14.57
C ARG A 338 12.19 -9.42 13.16
N LEU A 339 11.75 -8.18 12.93
CA LEU A 339 11.27 -7.74 11.62
C LEU A 339 12.36 -7.91 10.57
N LEU A 340 13.55 -7.35 10.80
CA LEU A 340 14.63 -7.41 9.83
C LEU A 340 15.13 -8.85 9.60
N ARG A 341 15.14 -9.69 10.64
CA ARG A 341 15.45 -11.13 10.49
C ARG A 341 14.43 -11.86 9.62
N LEU A 342 13.15 -11.55 9.79
CA LEU A 342 12.09 -12.12 8.94
C LEU A 342 12.16 -11.57 7.51
N ALA A 343 12.56 -10.30 7.35
CA ALA A 343 12.71 -9.66 6.04
C ALA A 343 13.76 -10.37 5.17
N GLN A 344 14.78 -10.99 5.75
CA GLN A 344 15.75 -11.81 5.00
C GLN A 344 15.17 -13.08 4.36
N ARG A 345 13.98 -13.51 4.82
CA ARG A 345 13.30 -14.70 4.27
C ARG A 345 12.35 -14.35 3.12
N LEU A 346 12.17 -13.06 2.84
CA LEU A 346 11.28 -12.56 1.80
C LEU A 346 11.93 -12.76 0.42
N ASP A 347 11.10 -13.08 -0.58
CA ASP A 347 11.50 -13.08 -1.98
C ASP A 347 11.69 -11.65 -2.54
N PHE A 348 12.17 -11.53 -3.78
CA PHE A 348 12.46 -10.24 -4.42
C PHE A 348 11.27 -9.25 -4.33
N ILE A 349 10.11 -9.69 -4.77
CA ILE A 349 8.97 -8.80 -4.88
C ILE A 349 8.41 -8.43 -3.50
N GLN A 350 8.56 -9.32 -2.51
CA GLN A 350 8.17 -9.09 -1.13
C GLN A 350 9.04 -8.03 -0.42
N VAL A 351 10.36 -7.99 -0.62
CA VAL A 351 11.11 -6.83 -0.08
C VAL A 351 10.81 -5.57 -0.87
N CYS A 352 10.55 -5.64 -2.18
CA CYS A 352 10.01 -4.46 -2.88
C CYS A 352 8.70 -3.96 -2.28
N ALA A 353 7.89 -4.81 -1.65
CA ALA A 353 6.74 -4.36 -0.88
C ALA A 353 7.13 -3.76 0.47
N VAL A 354 8.03 -4.39 1.22
CA VAL A 354 8.37 -3.95 2.58
C VAL A 354 9.38 -2.81 2.65
N HIS A 355 10.04 -2.45 1.53
CA HIS A 355 11.23 -1.59 1.51
C HIS A 355 11.07 -0.27 2.25
N ARG A 356 9.91 0.38 2.09
CA ARG A 356 9.57 1.67 2.73
C ARG A 356 9.58 1.62 4.26
N HIS A 357 9.51 0.42 4.85
CA HIS A 357 9.52 0.18 6.28
C HIS A 357 10.90 -0.19 6.82
N LEU A 358 11.86 -0.56 5.96
CA LEU A 358 13.16 -1.07 6.39
C LEU A 358 14.05 0.01 7.00
N LEU A 359 14.18 1.18 6.35
CA LEU A 359 14.97 2.28 6.91
C LEU A 359 14.37 2.79 8.24
N PRO A 360 13.07 3.10 8.34
CA PRO A 360 12.46 3.43 9.64
C PRO A 360 12.71 2.37 10.72
N CYS A 361 12.60 1.09 10.38
CA CYS A 361 12.86 0.00 11.30
C CYS A 361 14.31 -0.04 11.82
N ARG A 362 15.28 0.29 10.95
CA ARG A 362 16.70 0.39 11.34
C ARG A 362 16.97 1.62 12.20
N THR A 363 16.35 2.75 11.87
CA THR A 363 16.41 3.97 12.68
C THR A 363 15.82 3.75 14.08
N ASP A 364 14.66 3.09 14.18
CA ASP A 364 14.05 2.71 15.45
C ASP A 364 14.98 1.81 16.29
N LEU A 365 15.69 0.87 15.64
CA LEU A 365 16.68 0.02 16.31
C LEU A 365 17.85 0.86 16.86
N LEU A 366 18.38 1.78 16.07
CA LEU A 366 19.46 2.68 16.53
C LEU A 366 19.01 3.57 17.68
N LEU A 367 17.77 4.08 17.65
CA LEU A 367 17.21 4.87 18.73
C LEU A 367 17.09 4.04 20.01
N LEU A 368 16.53 2.82 19.93
CA LEU A 368 16.41 1.90 21.06
C LEU A 368 17.78 1.59 21.69
N TYR A 369 18.80 1.33 20.87
CA TYR A 369 20.15 1.08 21.35
C TYR A 369 20.80 2.34 21.92
N SER A 370 20.60 3.50 21.29
CA SER A 370 21.11 4.78 21.78
C SER A 370 20.58 5.13 23.17
N HIS A 371 19.32 4.79 23.45
CA HIS A 371 18.71 4.96 24.77
C HIS A 371 19.13 3.86 25.76
N GLY A 372 19.04 2.59 25.36
CA GLY A 372 19.27 1.44 26.25
C GLY A 372 20.74 1.22 26.62
N HIS A 373 21.66 1.65 25.76
CA HIS A 373 23.11 1.54 25.95
C HIS A 373 23.80 2.90 26.15
N SER A 374 23.05 3.94 26.53
CA SER A 374 23.58 5.28 26.78
C SER A 374 24.52 5.30 28.01
N SER A 375 25.80 5.02 27.80
CA SER A 375 26.82 5.05 28.84
C SER A 375 28.18 5.39 28.25
N ARG A 376 28.94 6.25 28.95
CA ARG A 376 30.28 6.71 28.53
C ARG A 376 31.29 5.57 28.34
N ASN A 377 31.07 4.45 29.01
CA ASN A 377 31.96 3.27 28.95
C ASN A 377 31.41 2.16 28.05
N CYS A 378 30.18 2.29 27.52
CA CYS A 378 29.59 1.26 26.69
C CYS A 378 30.19 1.33 25.28
N ARG A 379 30.99 0.31 24.96
CA ARG A 379 31.53 0.09 23.61
C ARG A 379 30.82 -1.10 23.00
N TYR A 380 30.04 -0.87 21.95
CA TYR A 380 29.31 -1.91 21.26
C TYR A 380 30.01 -2.28 19.95
N PRO A 381 30.29 -3.56 19.65
CA PRO A 381 30.97 -3.92 18.40
C PRO A 381 30.15 -3.51 17.16
N LEU A 382 30.75 -2.74 16.24
CA LEU A 382 30.12 -2.30 14.99
C LEU A 382 29.62 -3.49 14.16
N GLN A 383 30.46 -4.52 14.03
CA GLN A 383 30.10 -5.75 13.32
C GLN A 383 28.84 -6.43 13.88
N ARG A 384 28.66 -6.39 15.21
CA ARG A 384 27.45 -6.96 15.85
C ARG A 384 26.22 -6.11 15.54
N LEU A 385 26.37 -4.79 15.49
CA LEU A 385 25.29 -3.88 15.14
C LEU A 385 24.89 -4.04 13.68
N ALA A 386 25.86 -4.14 12.78
CA ALA A 386 25.67 -4.37 11.35
C ALA A 386 24.85 -5.66 11.09
N ARG A 387 25.15 -6.75 11.81
CA ARG A 387 24.34 -7.99 11.77
C ARG A 387 22.91 -7.81 12.25
N LEU A 388 22.67 -6.96 13.25
CA LEU A 388 21.31 -6.67 13.75
C LEU A 388 20.52 -5.76 12.80
N LEU A 389 21.21 -4.81 12.17
CA LEU A 389 20.65 -3.92 11.16
C LEU A 389 20.48 -4.61 9.81
N PHE A 390 21.11 -5.77 9.61
CA PHE A 390 21.18 -6.45 8.32
C PHE A 390 21.70 -5.52 7.22
N LEU A 391 22.90 -4.98 7.48
CA LEU A 391 23.65 -4.10 6.60
C LEU A 391 25.12 -4.49 6.63
N LYS A 392 25.84 -4.20 5.53
CA LYS A 392 27.31 -4.25 5.51
C LYS A 392 27.87 -3.28 6.56
N ASP A 393 29.03 -3.60 7.15
CA ASP A 393 29.63 -2.81 8.24
C ASP A 393 29.83 -1.33 7.85
N THR A 394 30.19 -1.06 6.59
CA THR A 394 30.32 0.30 6.03
C THR A 394 28.99 1.06 6.04
N LEU A 395 27.90 0.43 5.57
CA LEU A 395 26.56 1.04 5.55
C LEU A 395 25.99 1.23 6.96
N ALA A 396 26.27 0.29 7.87
CA ALA A 396 25.90 0.43 9.27
C ALA A 396 26.62 1.63 9.91
N ALA A 397 27.90 1.84 9.58
CA ALA A 397 28.68 2.97 10.04
C ALA A 397 28.16 4.30 9.47
N GLU A 398 27.89 4.36 8.16
CA GLU A 398 27.27 5.53 7.51
C GLU A 398 25.92 5.88 8.17
N LEU A 399 25.06 4.88 8.41
CA LEU A 399 23.78 5.10 9.08
C LEU A 399 23.97 5.65 10.49
N CYS A 400 24.90 5.10 11.28
CA CYS A 400 25.20 5.62 12.61
C CYS A 400 25.62 7.10 12.57
N GLN A 401 26.52 7.47 11.65
CA GLN A 401 27.01 8.84 11.51
C GLN A 401 25.88 9.82 11.15
N VAL A 402 24.99 9.44 10.23
CA VAL A 402 23.86 10.28 9.80
C VAL A 402 22.88 10.58 10.94
N TYR A 403 22.74 9.64 11.88
CA TYR A 403 21.88 9.76 13.07
C TYR A 403 22.64 10.21 14.33
N GLY A 404 23.88 10.71 14.20
CA GLY A 404 24.64 11.28 15.32
C GLY A 404 25.21 10.25 16.31
N VAL A 405 25.28 8.98 15.93
CA VAL A 405 25.87 7.90 16.73
C VAL A 405 27.38 7.83 16.46
N ASN A 406 28.18 8.06 17.49
CA ASN A 406 29.64 8.12 17.37
C ASN A 406 30.27 6.75 17.18
N ILE A 407 31.23 6.67 16.26
CA ILE A 407 32.03 5.47 15.99
C ILE A 407 33.50 5.76 16.31
N SER A 408 34.16 4.86 17.02
CA SER A 408 35.57 4.94 17.38
C SER A 408 36.27 3.63 17.04
N GLY A 409 36.82 3.55 15.82
CA GLY A 409 37.35 2.29 15.26
C GLY A 409 36.22 1.27 15.09
N GLU A 410 36.39 0.08 15.66
CA GLU A 410 35.42 -1.04 15.61
C GLU A 410 34.25 -0.89 16.61
N TRP A 411 34.18 0.21 17.34
CA TRP A 411 33.24 0.39 18.45
C TRP A 411 32.23 1.50 18.17
N VAL A 412 30.97 1.21 18.46
CA VAL A 412 29.85 2.15 18.45
C VAL A 412 29.60 2.61 19.88
N ASN A 413 29.60 3.93 20.06
CA ASN A 413 29.36 4.59 21.34
C ASN A 413 27.97 5.20 21.32
N PHE A 414 27.05 4.55 22.03
CA PHE A 414 25.66 4.97 22.15
C PHE A 414 25.51 6.10 23.17
N SER A 415 24.77 7.14 22.78
CA SER A 415 24.51 8.31 23.61
C SER A 415 23.11 8.84 23.31
N LYS A 416 22.25 8.90 24.33
CA LYS A 416 20.88 9.42 24.19
C LYS A 416 20.86 10.86 23.68
N SER A 417 21.80 11.71 24.12
CA SER A 417 21.83 13.14 23.75
C SER A 417 22.41 13.41 22.38
N SER A 418 23.10 12.43 21.79
CA SER A 418 23.76 12.59 20.49
C SER A 418 22.91 12.12 19.32
N PHE A 419 21.89 11.29 19.59
CA PHE A 419 21.00 10.78 18.55
C PHE A 419 20.12 11.89 17.96
N THR A 420 20.09 11.99 16.64
CA THR A 420 19.30 13.00 15.92
C THR A 420 18.21 12.34 15.09
N ASP A 421 16.94 12.65 15.37
CA ASP A 421 15.80 12.13 14.57
C ASP A 421 15.80 12.65 13.11
N THR A 422 16.49 13.77 12.86
CA THR A 422 16.71 14.33 11.53
C THR A 422 18.03 13.84 10.96
N ALA A 423 17.97 13.06 9.89
CA ALA A 423 19.17 12.63 9.15
C ALA A 423 19.98 13.85 8.70
N SER A 424 21.23 13.97 9.17
CA SER A 424 22.13 15.10 8.84
C SER A 424 22.77 15.00 7.44
N GLY A 425 22.14 14.28 6.50
CA GLY A 425 22.64 14.08 5.14
C GLY A 425 21.70 13.29 4.24
N ASP A 426 21.95 13.32 2.93
CA ASP A 426 21.19 12.56 1.93
C ASP A 426 21.52 11.06 2.03
N LEU A 427 20.74 10.32 2.82
CA LEU A 427 20.75 8.86 2.77
C LEU A 427 20.09 8.41 1.47
N GLN A 428 20.87 7.78 0.59
CA GLN A 428 20.31 7.09 -0.56
C GLN A 428 19.57 5.84 -0.07
N CYS A 429 18.26 5.98 0.13
CA CYS A 429 17.32 4.92 0.53
C CYS A 429 17.62 3.56 -0.14
N ARG A 430 17.96 3.58 -1.44
CA ARG A 430 18.32 2.38 -2.22
C ARG A 430 19.50 1.59 -1.64
N ARG A 431 20.59 2.25 -1.22
CA ARG A 431 21.77 1.58 -0.64
C ARG A 431 21.43 0.87 0.67
N MET A 432 20.43 1.39 1.38
CA MET A 432 19.96 0.81 2.63
C MET A 432 19.12 -0.45 2.41
N HIS A 433 18.72 -0.78 1.19
CA HIS A 433 17.98 -2.01 0.91
C HIS A 433 18.88 -3.16 0.45
N GLU A 434 20.18 -2.91 0.26
CA GLU A 434 21.13 -3.98 -0.09
C GLU A 434 21.14 -5.04 1.02
N PRO A 435 20.80 -6.30 0.70
CA PRO A 435 21.06 -7.40 1.60
C PRO A 435 22.57 -7.57 1.79
N LEU A 436 22.95 -8.25 2.86
CA LEU A 436 24.33 -8.67 3.09
C LEU A 436 24.84 -9.63 1.99
N ASP A 437 23.92 -10.36 1.35
CA ASP A 437 24.21 -11.35 0.30
C ASP A 437 23.69 -10.83 -1.06
N ASP A 438 24.59 -10.20 -1.84
CA ASP A 438 24.29 -9.66 -3.18
C ASP A 438 23.74 -10.73 -4.15
N GLU A 439 23.99 -12.01 -3.90
CA GLU A 439 23.51 -13.12 -4.75
C GLU A 439 22.03 -13.44 -4.59
N GLN A 440 21.44 -13.22 -3.42
CA GLN A 440 20.06 -13.61 -3.15
C GLN A 440 19.04 -12.72 -3.88
N TRP A 441 19.47 -11.52 -4.28
CA TRP A 441 18.62 -10.47 -4.84
C TRP A 441 19.01 -10.02 -6.25
N ASN A 442 20.00 -10.68 -6.88
CA ASN A 442 20.47 -10.37 -8.23
C ASN A 442 19.51 -10.87 -9.32
N CYS A 443 18.21 -10.66 -9.12
CA CYS A 443 17.19 -10.88 -10.12
C CYS A 443 17.19 -9.69 -11.10
N SER A 444 17.30 -9.97 -12.40
CA SER A 444 17.11 -8.95 -13.43
C SER A 444 15.73 -8.30 -13.26
N ALA A 445 15.58 -7.01 -13.61
CA ALA A 445 14.28 -6.33 -13.61
C ALA A 445 13.20 -7.18 -14.31
N SER A 446 13.60 -7.88 -15.38
CA SER A 446 12.81 -8.90 -16.09
C SER A 446 12.25 -9.98 -15.17
N SER A 447 13.10 -10.70 -14.44
CA SER A 447 12.68 -11.82 -13.57
C SER A 447 11.75 -11.42 -12.41
N VAL A 448 11.93 -10.22 -11.87
CA VAL A 448 11.11 -9.70 -10.76
C VAL A 448 9.72 -9.31 -11.24
N ILE A 449 9.69 -8.63 -12.39
CA ILE A 449 8.50 -8.02 -12.94
C ILE A 449 7.61 -9.07 -13.64
N GLN A 450 8.24 -10.05 -14.30
CA GLN A 450 7.54 -11.14 -14.98
C GLN A 450 6.93 -12.15 -13.99
N GLY A 451 7.42 -12.18 -12.75
CA GLY A 451 7.08 -13.18 -11.75
C GLY A 451 7.67 -14.52 -12.16
N CYS A 452 8.80 -14.90 -11.57
CA CYS A 452 9.33 -16.25 -11.78
C CYS A 452 8.24 -17.29 -11.49
N ALA A 453 8.06 -18.20 -12.45
CA ALA A 453 7.06 -19.26 -12.49
C ALA A 453 7.16 -20.23 -11.31
#